data_AF-A0A519Y3K2-F1
#
_entry.id   AF-A0A519Y3K2-F1
#
_cell.length_a   1.000
_cell.length_b   1.000
_cell.length_c   1.000
_cell.angle_alpha   90.00
_cell.angle_beta   90.00
_cell.angle_gamma   90.00
#
_symmetry.space_group_name_H-M   'P 1'
#
loop_
_entity.id
_entity.type
_entity.pdbx_description
1 polymer ?
#
loop_
_entity_poly.entity_id
_entity_poly.type
_entity_poly.pdbx_seq_one_letter_code
_entity_poly.pdbx_strand_id
1 'polypeptide(L)'
;LKDLVALGLWNNDMKNQIILANGSIQAIPSIPDYIKELYKTVWEIKMRNIIDMAADRGAYICQSQSLNLFVNAPNTSKLTSMHFYAWEKGLKTGMYYLRTQAASQAVKFTVENQGGKAIEAVIPAEMTQDQVAEEIVDGPVCSMEEGCISCSG
;
A
#
# COMPACT_ATOMS: atom_id res chain seq x y z
N LEU A 1 -0.45 10.83 -18.56
CA LEU A 1 -1.59 10.89 -19.51
C LEU A 1 -1.12 11.24 -20.92
N LYS A 2 -0.47 12.41 -21.13
CA LYS A 2 -0.03 12.85 -22.46
C LYS A 2 0.80 11.78 -23.20
N ASP A 3 1.78 11.17 -22.53
CA ASP A 3 2.65 10.18 -23.17
C ASP A 3 1.92 8.88 -23.53
N LEU A 4 1.03 8.40 -22.66
CA LEU A 4 0.23 7.21 -22.94
C LEU A 4 -0.77 7.45 -24.09
N VAL A 5 -1.32 8.65 -24.20
CA VAL A 5 -2.18 9.06 -25.32
C VAL A 5 -1.36 9.19 -26.61
N ALA A 6 -0.18 9.80 -26.55
CA ALA A 6 0.72 9.92 -27.70
C ALA A 6 1.17 8.56 -28.24
N LEU A 7 1.32 7.56 -27.38
CA LEU A 7 1.63 6.18 -27.75
C LEU A 7 0.42 5.35 -28.19
N GLY A 8 -0.80 5.91 -28.15
CA GLY A 8 -2.02 5.18 -28.46
C GLY A 8 -2.36 4.06 -27.46
N LEU A 9 -1.74 4.06 -26.27
CA LEU A 9 -1.91 3.02 -25.25
C LEU A 9 -3.02 3.36 -24.23
N TRP A 10 -3.62 4.54 -24.32
CA TRP A 10 -4.62 5.01 -23.38
C TRP A 10 -6.01 4.45 -23.68
N ASN A 11 -6.52 3.60 -22.79
CA ASN A 11 -7.89 3.07 -22.82
C ASN A 11 -8.45 2.90 -21.38
N ASN A 12 -9.73 2.55 -21.25
CA ASN A 12 -10.37 2.36 -19.94
C ASN A 12 -9.74 1.21 -19.14
N ASP A 13 -9.32 0.14 -19.81
CA ASP A 13 -8.67 -1.01 -19.17
C ASP A 13 -7.32 -0.62 -18.57
N MET A 14 -6.52 0.18 -19.27
CA MET A 14 -5.26 0.73 -18.81
C MET A 14 -5.46 1.60 -17.57
N LYS A 15 -6.48 2.47 -17.59
CA LYS A 15 -6.85 3.26 -16.40
C LYS A 15 -7.17 2.34 -15.22
N ASN A 16 -7.96 1.30 -15.42
CA ASN A 16 -8.33 0.35 -14.38
C ASN A 16 -7.11 -0.43 -13.86
N GLN A 17 -6.21 -0.88 -14.73
CA GLN A 17 -4.96 -1.54 -14.36
C GLN A 17 -4.07 -0.63 -13.51
N ILE A 18 -3.93 0.64 -13.87
CA ILE A 18 -3.15 1.62 -13.10
C ILE A 18 -3.79 1.85 -11.73
N ILE A 19 -5.13 1.93 -11.65
CA ILE A 19 -5.84 2.06 -10.37
C ILE A 19 -5.59 0.83 -9.50
N LEU A 20 -5.71 -0.38 -10.05
CA LEU A 20 -5.41 -1.64 -9.35
C LEU A 20 -3.96 -1.65 -8.82
N ALA A 21 -3.01 -1.16 -9.60
CA ALA A 21 -1.59 -1.09 -9.26
C ALA A 21 -1.19 0.11 -8.35
N ASN A 22 -2.13 0.88 -7.81
CA ASN A 22 -1.87 2.09 -6.98
C ASN A 22 -1.10 3.20 -7.71
N GLY A 23 -1.33 3.35 -9.01
CA GLY A 23 -0.60 4.31 -9.82
C GLY A 23 0.78 3.82 -10.29
N SER A 24 1.22 2.62 -9.90
CA SER A 24 2.41 2.00 -10.49
C SER A 24 2.11 1.50 -11.90
N ILE A 25 3.06 1.71 -12.80
CA ILE A 25 2.99 1.22 -14.19
C ILE A 25 4.00 0.09 -14.47
N GLN A 26 4.78 -0.32 -13.46
CA GLN A 26 5.87 -1.30 -13.64
C GLN A 26 5.32 -2.69 -14.02
N ALA A 27 4.16 -3.06 -13.47
CA ALA A 27 3.53 -4.36 -13.69
C ALA A 27 2.80 -4.48 -15.04
N ILE A 28 2.66 -3.39 -15.80
CA ILE A 28 1.88 -3.37 -17.03
C ILE A 28 2.78 -3.68 -18.23
N PRO A 29 2.64 -4.85 -18.89
CA PRO A 29 3.58 -5.28 -19.94
C PRO A 29 3.47 -4.46 -21.22
N SER A 30 2.32 -3.85 -21.51
CA SER A 30 2.10 -3.07 -22.73
C SER A 30 2.81 -1.72 -22.75
N ILE A 31 3.31 -1.24 -21.60
CA ILE A 31 4.03 0.04 -21.51
C ILE A 31 5.52 -0.18 -21.76
N PRO A 32 6.14 0.59 -22.68
CA PRO A 32 7.59 0.53 -22.93
C PRO A 32 8.44 0.85 -21.69
N ASP A 33 9.64 0.27 -21.61
CA ASP A 33 10.52 0.41 -20.45
C ASP A 33 11.00 1.83 -20.19
N TYR A 34 11.18 2.65 -21.24
CA TYR A 34 11.59 4.05 -21.06
C TYR A 34 10.50 4.89 -20.36
N ILE A 35 9.22 4.57 -20.58
CA ILE A 35 8.11 5.20 -19.87
C ILE A 35 8.07 4.69 -18.42
N LYS A 36 8.29 3.38 -18.20
CA LYS A 36 8.36 2.79 -16.86
C LYS A 36 9.47 3.40 -16.01
N GLU A 37 10.65 3.60 -16.60
CA GLU A 37 11.78 4.28 -15.97
C GLU A 37 11.43 5.72 -15.58
N LEU A 38 10.77 6.46 -16.47
CA LEU A 38 10.42 7.86 -16.25
C LEU A 38 9.36 8.05 -15.16
N TYR A 39 8.36 7.16 -15.09
CA TYR A 39 7.23 7.27 -14.18
C TYR A 39 7.33 6.30 -13.00
N LYS A 40 8.54 6.12 -12.46
CA LYS A 40 8.73 5.39 -11.20
C LYS A 40 8.02 6.11 -10.06
N THR A 41 7.25 5.35 -9.29
CA THR A 41 6.65 5.86 -8.05
C THR A 41 7.71 5.99 -6.96
N VAL A 42 7.43 6.75 -5.91
CA VAL A 42 8.37 6.94 -4.79
C VAL A 42 8.74 5.62 -4.09
N TRP A 43 7.84 4.63 -4.15
CA TRP A 43 8.02 3.29 -3.57
C TRP A 43 8.94 2.39 -4.41
N GLU A 44 9.17 2.74 -5.67
CA GLU A 44 10.01 2.00 -6.62
C GLU A 44 11.44 2.57 -6.66
N ILE A 45 11.64 3.79 -6.18
CA ILE A 45 12.94 4.45 -6.15
C ILE A 45 13.71 4.01 -4.90
N LYS A 46 14.99 3.69 -5.07
CA LYS A 46 15.88 3.39 -3.94
C LYS A 46 16.07 4.64 -3.07
N MET A 47 15.74 4.55 -1.79
CA MET A 47 15.88 5.69 -0.85
C MET A 47 17.32 6.22 -0.74
N ARG A 48 18.33 5.37 -1.01
CA ARG A 48 19.73 5.80 -1.10
C ARG A 48 19.93 6.92 -2.12
N ASN A 49 19.32 6.79 -3.31
CA ASN A 49 19.42 7.79 -4.37
C ASN A 49 18.76 9.11 -3.95
N ILE A 50 17.66 9.03 -3.20
CA ILE A 50 16.99 10.23 -2.66
C ILE A 50 17.89 10.95 -1.65
N ILE A 51 18.58 10.20 -0.79
CA ILE A 51 19.54 10.74 0.18
C ILE A 51 20.75 11.37 -0.53
N ASP A 52 21.29 10.72 -1.55
CA ASP A 52 22.42 11.26 -2.34
C ASP A 52 22.04 12.57 -3.03
N MET A 53 20.90 12.61 -3.73
CA MET A 53 20.39 13.85 -4.35
C MET A 53 20.09 14.94 -3.31
N ALA A 54 19.64 14.56 -2.11
CA ALA A 54 19.42 15.52 -1.02
C ALA A 54 20.75 16.09 -0.51
N ALA A 55 21.81 15.28 -0.43
CA ALA A 55 23.13 15.73 -0.03
C ALA A 55 23.75 16.68 -1.07
N ASP A 56 23.64 16.32 -2.36
CA ASP A 56 24.14 17.12 -3.48
C ASP A 56 23.54 18.54 -3.49
N ARG A 57 22.20 18.65 -3.36
CA ARG A 57 21.56 19.97 -3.26
C ARG A 57 21.77 20.62 -1.90
N GLY A 58 22.03 19.84 -0.85
CA GLY A 58 22.27 20.30 0.52
C GLY A 58 23.48 21.23 0.64
N ALA A 59 24.48 21.07 -0.24
CA ALA A 59 25.63 21.96 -0.33
C ALA A 59 25.26 23.43 -0.63
N TYR A 60 24.10 23.65 -1.25
CA TYR A 60 23.61 24.99 -1.62
C TYR A 60 22.50 25.50 -0.68
N ILE A 61 22.19 24.77 0.40
CA ILE A 61 21.13 25.12 1.37
C ILE A 61 21.76 25.56 2.69
N CYS A 62 21.61 26.83 3.03
CA CYS A 62 22.21 27.41 4.25
C CYS A 62 21.64 26.82 5.55
N GLN A 63 20.33 26.54 5.58
CA GLN A 63 19.66 25.85 6.69
C GLN A 63 19.50 24.38 6.36
N SER A 64 18.30 23.83 6.37
CA SER A 64 18.01 22.43 6.06
C SER A 64 16.84 22.32 5.07
N GLN A 65 16.36 21.10 4.87
CA GLN A 65 15.29 20.76 3.95
C GLN A 65 14.43 19.63 4.52
N SER A 66 13.13 19.70 4.27
CA SER A 66 12.16 18.69 4.72
C SER A 66 12.27 17.43 3.87
N LEU A 67 13.10 16.48 4.30
CA LEU A 67 13.33 15.22 3.58
C LEU A 67 12.39 14.11 4.08
N ASN A 68 11.36 13.78 3.29
CA ASN A 68 10.52 12.61 3.56
C ASN A 68 11.17 11.34 3.02
N LEU A 69 11.16 10.27 3.82
CA LEU A 69 11.64 8.95 3.43
C LEU A 69 10.46 7.97 3.33
N PHE A 70 10.55 7.05 2.37
CA PHE A 70 9.48 6.14 2.01
C PHE A 70 10.02 4.71 2.07
N VAL A 71 9.37 3.86 2.88
CA VAL A 71 9.86 2.49 3.11
C VAL A 71 8.71 1.51 3.01
N ASN A 72 8.83 0.61 2.02
CA ASN A 72 8.00 -0.58 1.93
C ASN A 72 8.43 -1.57 3.01
N ALA A 73 7.48 -2.07 3.80
CA ALA A 73 7.72 -3.03 4.88
C ALA A 73 8.89 -2.59 5.80
N PRO A 74 8.63 -1.66 6.75
CA PRO A 74 9.67 -1.13 7.63
C PRO A 74 10.31 -2.27 8.44
N ASN A 75 11.64 -2.30 8.45
CA ASN A 75 12.45 -3.16 9.30
C ASN A 75 13.46 -2.27 10.03
N THR A 76 13.67 -2.50 11.33
CA THR A 76 14.64 -1.78 12.14
C THR A 76 16.01 -1.71 11.46
N SER A 77 16.52 -2.82 10.94
CA SER A 77 17.82 -2.84 10.24
C SER A 77 17.86 -1.88 9.04
N LYS A 78 16.79 -1.84 8.23
CA LYS A 78 16.69 -0.92 7.09
C LYS A 78 16.64 0.53 7.56
N LEU A 79 15.79 0.84 8.54
CA LEU A 79 15.64 2.19 9.08
C LEU A 79 16.95 2.72 9.67
N THR A 80 17.61 1.90 10.49
CA THR A 80 18.92 2.22 11.07
C THR A 80 19.94 2.48 9.98
N SER A 81 20.07 1.61 8.97
CA SER A 81 21.02 1.81 7.87
C SER A 81 20.76 3.11 7.09
N MET A 82 19.50 3.48 6.87
CA MET A 82 19.15 4.73 6.17
C MET A 82 19.48 5.96 7.00
N HIS A 83 19.22 5.92 8.31
CA HIS A 83 19.59 7.02 9.21
C HIS A 83 21.10 7.23 9.28
N PHE A 84 21.88 6.16 9.44
CA PHE A 84 23.33 6.24 9.43
C PHE A 84 23.85 6.75 8.08
N TYR A 85 23.29 6.26 6.97
CA TYR A 85 23.69 6.73 5.65
C TYR A 85 23.42 8.23 5.44
N ALA A 86 22.26 8.74 5.87
CA ALA A 86 21.93 10.16 5.80
C ALA A 86 22.87 11.01 6.67
N TRP A 87 23.24 10.52 7.86
CA TRP A 87 24.18 11.18 8.76
C TRP A 87 25.61 11.21 8.19
N GLU A 88 26.11 10.09 7.67
CA GLU A 88 27.42 10.00 7.01
C GLU A 88 27.54 10.94 5.82
N LYS A 89 26.43 11.18 5.11
CA LYS A 89 26.35 12.15 4.00
C LYS A 89 26.29 13.62 4.45
N GLY A 90 26.27 13.89 5.75
CA GLY A 90 26.26 15.24 6.28
C GLY A 90 24.90 15.95 6.18
N LEU A 91 23.80 15.21 6.03
CA LEU A 91 22.47 15.81 6.02
C LEU A 91 22.09 16.37 7.40
N LYS A 92 21.74 17.65 7.45
CA LYS A 92 21.26 18.31 8.67
C LYS A 92 19.91 17.74 9.14
N THR A 93 19.02 17.44 8.20
CA THR A 93 17.77 16.71 8.45
C THR A 93 17.82 15.40 7.69
N GLY A 94 18.16 14.32 8.40
CA GLY A 94 18.22 12.98 7.80
C GLY A 94 16.85 12.35 7.53
N MET A 95 15.80 12.78 8.25
CA MET A 95 14.43 12.34 8.04
C MET A 95 13.45 13.34 8.65
N TYR A 96 12.42 13.72 7.89
CA TYR A 96 11.29 14.52 8.37
C TYR A 96 10.11 13.61 8.72
N TYR A 97 9.46 13.02 7.72
CA TYR A 97 8.52 11.93 7.92
C TYR A 97 9.05 10.61 7.36
N LEU A 98 8.79 9.55 8.11
CA LEU A 98 8.81 8.20 7.59
C LEU A 98 7.41 7.84 7.08
N ARG A 99 7.29 7.58 5.79
CA ARG A 99 6.07 7.06 5.17
C ARG A 99 6.24 5.57 4.94
N THR A 100 5.35 4.78 5.53
CA THR A 100 5.32 3.33 5.36
C THR A 100 4.06 2.93 4.61
N GLN A 101 4.16 1.88 3.82
CA GLN A 101 3.01 1.25 3.18
C GLN A 101 2.81 -0.13 3.80
N ALA A 102 1.57 -0.45 4.16
CA ALA A 102 1.21 -1.79 4.64
C ALA A 102 1.40 -2.81 3.51
N ALA A 103 1.84 -4.02 3.87
CA ALA A 103 2.02 -5.12 2.92
C ALA A 103 0.69 -5.64 2.36
N SER A 104 -0.38 -5.54 3.15
CA SER A 104 -1.75 -5.89 2.78
C SER A 104 -2.48 -4.62 2.31
N GLN A 105 -3.17 -4.72 1.18
CA GLN A 105 -3.95 -3.62 0.61
C GLN A 105 -5.43 -3.98 0.58
N ALA A 106 -6.28 -3.02 0.95
CA ALA A 106 -7.73 -3.17 0.84
C ALA A 106 -8.15 -3.32 -0.63
N VAL A 107 -9.13 -4.19 -0.88
CA VAL A 107 -9.73 -4.39 -2.20
C VAL A 107 -10.33 -3.07 -2.68
N LYS A 108 -9.98 -2.65 -3.91
CA LYS A 108 -10.44 -1.40 -4.49
C LYS A 108 -11.77 -1.61 -5.20
N PHE A 109 -12.82 -0.98 -4.69
CA PHE A 109 -14.19 -1.11 -5.21
C PHE A 109 -14.51 -0.25 -6.44
N THR A 110 -13.56 0.54 -6.94
CA THR A 110 -13.78 1.52 -8.02
C THR A 110 -13.55 0.98 -9.42
N VAL A 111 -13.18 -0.28 -9.56
CA VAL A 111 -12.98 -0.92 -10.86
C VAL A 111 -14.27 -1.65 -11.22
N GLU A 112 -14.94 -1.19 -12.28
CA GLU A 112 -16.05 -1.94 -12.87
C GLU A 112 -15.55 -3.35 -13.22
N ASN A 113 -16.09 -4.35 -12.54
CA ASN A 113 -15.83 -5.77 -12.81
C ASN A 113 -16.39 -6.14 -14.18
N GLN A 114 -15.71 -5.77 -15.27
CA GLN A 114 -16.01 -6.28 -16.61
C GLN A 114 -15.37 -7.66 -16.82
N GLY A 115 -15.61 -8.56 -15.86
CA GLY A 115 -14.98 -9.88 -15.80
C GLY A 115 -15.59 -10.72 -14.70
N GLY A 116 -16.88 -11.03 -14.83
CA GLY A 116 -17.52 -12.04 -13.99
C GLY A 116 -16.82 -13.39 -14.13
N LYS A 117 -16.00 -13.73 -13.14
CA LYS A 117 -16.14 -15.05 -12.52
C LYS A 117 -16.83 -14.82 -11.21
N ALA A 118 -18.10 -15.21 -11.17
CA ALA A 118 -18.82 -15.38 -9.93
C ALA A 118 -17.88 -16.14 -8.98
N ILE A 119 -17.59 -15.53 -7.84
CA ILE A 119 -17.00 -16.25 -6.73
C ILE A 119 -18.11 -17.24 -6.36
N GLU A 120 -18.05 -18.47 -6.87
CA GLU A 120 -18.94 -19.53 -6.44
C GLU A 120 -18.72 -19.68 -4.94
N ALA A 121 -19.76 -19.38 -4.17
CA ALA A 121 -19.80 -19.73 -2.77
C ALA A 121 -19.60 -21.25 -2.70
N VAL A 122 -18.45 -21.67 -2.18
CA VAL A 122 -18.22 -23.06 -1.80
C VAL A 122 -19.10 -23.31 -0.58
N ILE A 123 -20.36 -23.62 -0.84
CA ILE A 123 -21.24 -24.27 0.14
C ILE A 123 -20.86 -25.75 0.07
N PRO A 124 -20.34 -26.37 1.14
CA PRO A 124 -20.15 -27.82 1.17
C PRO A 124 -21.53 -28.47 1.04
N ALA A 125 -21.77 -29.11 -0.09
CA ALA A 125 -22.93 -29.94 -0.32
C ALA A 125 -22.73 -31.25 0.43
N GLU A 126 -23.26 -31.33 1.67
CA GLU A 126 -23.74 -32.55 2.31
C GLU A 126 -24.30 -32.22 3.69
N MET A 127 -25.61 -31.95 3.79
CA MET A 127 -26.44 -32.34 4.94
C MET A 127 -27.88 -32.52 4.44
N THR A 128 -28.29 -33.78 4.33
CA THR A 128 -29.65 -34.22 4.03
C THR A 128 -30.65 -33.66 5.03
N GLN A 129 -31.79 -33.21 4.53
CA GLN A 129 -32.98 -32.88 5.30
C GLN A 129 -33.45 -34.14 6.05
N ASP A 130 -33.17 -34.20 7.34
CA ASP A 130 -34.06 -34.78 8.36
C ASP A 130 -33.41 -34.54 9.73
N GLN A 131 -34.26 -34.24 10.72
CA GLN A 131 -33.95 -33.90 12.13
C GLN A 131 -33.81 -32.41 12.45
N VAL A 132 -34.97 -31.74 12.46
CA VAL A 132 -35.22 -30.64 13.38
C VAL A 132 -35.42 -31.24 14.78
N ALA A 133 -34.44 -31.08 15.65
CA ALA A 133 -34.60 -31.15 17.09
C ALA A 133 -33.81 -29.97 17.69
N GLU A 134 -34.52 -29.07 18.35
CA GLU A 134 -33.97 -27.91 19.05
C GLU A 134 -32.98 -28.36 20.13
N GLU A 135 -31.75 -27.85 20.07
CA GLU A 135 -30.90 -27.76 21.25
C GLU A 135 -30.28 -26.35 21.27
N ILE A 136 -30.92 -25.46 22.03
CA ILE A 136 -30.42 -24.11 22.31
C ILE A 136 -29.29 -24.29 23.34
N VAL A 137 -28.04 -24.21 22.88
CA VAL A 137 -26.89 -24.09 23.78
C VAL A 137 -26.87 -22.65 24.28
N ASP A 138 -27.37 -22.46 25.50
CA ASP A 138 -27.29 -21.20 26.25
C ASP A 138 -25.83 -20.92 26.65
N GLY A 139 -25.10 -20.27 25.74
CA GLY A 139 -23.84 -19.61 26.07
C GLY A 139 -24.14 -18.19 26.58
N PRO A 140 -23.41 -17.67 27.58
CA PRO A 140 -23.72 -16.37 28.16
C PRO A 140 -23.63 -15.27 27.10
N VAL A 141 -24.79 -14.71 26.75
CA VAL A 141 -24.91 -13.53 25.89
C VAL A 141 -24.85 -12.30 26.80
N CYS A 142 -23.85 -11.44 26.59
CA CYS A 142 -23.81 -10.13 27.23
C CYS A 142 -24.93 -9.25 26.65
N SER A 143 -26.07 -9.18 27.33
CA SER A 143 -27.06 -8.13 27.15
C SER A 143 -26.55 -6.83 27.76
N MET A 144 -26.59 -5.73 27.01
CA MET A 144 -26.08 -4.40 27.38
C MET A 144 -26.93 -3.70 28.48
N GLU A 145 -27.73 -4.44 29.23
CA GLU A 145 -28.65 -3.90 30.25
C GLU A 145 -28.05 -3.95 31.67
N GLU A 146 -26.99 -4.73 31.89
CA GLU A 146 -26.21 -4.70 33.12
C GLU A 146 -24.88 -3.96 32.90
N GLY A 147 -24.76 -2.80 33.57
CA GLY A 147 -23.61 -1.90 33.46
C GLY A 147 -22.26 -2.62 33.61
N CYS A 148 -21.39 -2.42 32.63
CA CYS A 148 -20.06 -3.01 32.57
C CYS A 148 -19.16 -2.50 33.71
N ILE A 149 -18.96 -3.32 34.74
CA ILE A 149 -18.06 -3.06 35.89
C ILE A 149 -16.57 -3.16 35.51
N SER A 150 -16.21 -3.32 34.23
CA SER A 150 -14.82 -3.41 33.78
C SER A 150 -14.19 -2.10 33.29
N CYS A 151 -14.88 -0.96 33.42
CA CYS A 151 -14.34 0.37 33.05
C CYS A 151 -14.30 1.37 34.22
N SER A 152 -13.99 0.88 35.43
CA SER A 152 -13.60 1.75 36.55
C SER A 152 -12.35 1.21 37.23
N GLY A 153 -11.20 1.62 36.67
CA GLY A 153 -9.86 1.45 37.20
C GLY A 153 -9.01 2.62 36.72
#